data_AF-A0A401LQ37-F1
#
_entry.id   AF-A0A401LQ37-F1
#
_cell.length_a   1.000
_cell.length_b   1.000
_cell.length_c   1.000
_cell.angle_alpha   90.00
_cell.angle_beta   90.00
_cell.angle_gamma   90.00
#
_symmetry.space_group_name_H-M   'P 1'
#
loop_
_entity.id
_entity.type
_entity.pdbx_description
1 polymer ?
#
loop_
_entity_poly.entity_id
_entity_poly.type
_entity_poly.pdbx_seq_one_letter_code
_entity_poly.pdbx_strand_id
1 'polypeptide(L)'
;MGHIYEHAGNYRTNYANNNTLYHPTAFLVKDYMTSFDRRILKQYTEYHNSIQHLAKYLTLVYNEFLFISPFTTGNVNVVTILINLMLYKKERLTLLY
;
A
#
# COMPACT_ATOMS: atom_id res chain seq x y z
N MET A 1 0.77 -12.14 -12.03
CA MET A 1 1.89 -11.30 -12.54
C MET A 1 3.24 -12.00 -12.51
N GLY A 2 3.50 -12.98 -11.62
CA GLY A 2 4.80 -13.70 -11.58
C GLY A 2 5.18 -14.48 -12.85
N HIS A 3 4.22 -14.77 -13.73
CA HIS A 3 4.46 -15.39 -15.03
C HIS A 3 4.77 -14.37 -16.16
N ILE A 4 4.72 -13.06 -15.88
CA ILE A 4 4.89 -11.98 -16.88
C ILE A 4 6.22 -11.26 -16.69
N TYR A 5 6.65 -11.08 -15.44
CA TYR A 5 7.91 -10.41 -15.11
C TYR A 5 8.69 -11.23 -14.09
N GLU A 6 9.96 -11.50 -14.40
CA GLU A 6 10.89 -12.25 -13.53
C GLU A 6 11.05 -11.61 -12.14
N HIS A 7 10.87 -10.28 -12.07
CA HIS A 7 11.05 -9.49 -10.85
C HIS A 7 9.74 -9.29 -10.05
N ALA A 8 8.64 -9.94 -10.43
CA ALA A 8 7.36 -9.77 -9.76
C ALA A 8 7.45 -10.14 -8.27
N GLY A 9 6.99 -9.23 -7.40
CA GLY A 9 7.04 -9.41 -5.94
C GLY A 9 8.33 -8.93 -5.29
N ASN A 10 9.38 -8.61 -6.06
CA ASN A 10 10.60 -8.02 -5.54
C ASN A 10 10.49 -6.49 -5.50
N TYR A 11 11.04 -5.87 -4.46
CA TYR A 11 11.19 -4.42 -4.44
C TYR A 11 12.13 -3.94 -5.56
N ARG A 12 11.85 -2.77 -6.10
CA ARG A 12 12.69 -2.16 -7.12
C ARG A 12 14.08 -1.90 -6.58
N THR A 13 15.08 -2.19 -7.39
CA THR A 13 16.49 -1.88 -7.13
C THR A 13 16.94 -0.61 -7.84
N ASN A 14 16.11 -0.09 -8.75
CA ASN A 14 16.35 1.12 -9.52
C ASN A 14 15.48 2.29 -9.03
N TYR A 15 15.89 3.51 -9.38
CA TYR A 15 15.11 4.70 -9.09
C TYR A 15 13.76 4.64 -9.84
N ALA A 16 12.66 4.93 -9.15
CA ALA A 16 11.38 5.11 -9.80
C ALA A 16 11.30 6.55 -10.32
N ASN A 17 11.32 6.71 -11.64
CA ASN A 17 10.97 7.96 -12.30
C ASN A 17 9.53 7.83 -12.81
N ASN A 18 8.66 8.70 -12.31
CA ASN A 18 7.59 9.26 -13.11
C ASN A 18 7.91 10.75 -13.26
N ASN A 19 7.75 11.31 -14.46
CA ASN A 19 8.15 12.69 -14.81
C ASN A 19 7.53 13.81 -13.93
N THR A 20 6.74 13.46 -12.93
CA THR A 20 5.94 14.34 -12.08
C THR A 20 6.14 14.12 -10.58
N LEU A 21 6.84 13.07 -10.12
CA LEU A 21 7.06 12.80 -8.69
C LEU A 21 8.46 12.25 -8.41
N TYR A 22 9.06 12.70 -7.30
CA TYR A 22 10.28 12.10 -6.78
C TYR A 22 9.91 10.98 -5.80
N HIS A 23 10.27 9.76 -6.15
CA HIS A 23 10.15 8.60 -5.27
C HIS A 23 11.41 8.39 -4.42
N PRO A 24 11.30 7.71 -3.27
CA PRO A 24 12.46 7.33 -2.47
C PRO A 24 13.55 6.62 -3.28
N THR A 25 14.81 6.80 -2.90
CA THR A 25 15.91 6.03 -3.49
C THR A 25 15.70 4.54 -3.23
N ALA A 26 16.05 3.69 -4.20
CA ALA A 26 15.72 2.26 -4.19
C ALA A 26 16.18 1.52 -2.92
N PHE A 27 17.37 1.83 -2.39
CA PHE A 27 17.90 1.18 -1.19
C PHE A 27 17.07 1.47 0.08
N LEU A 28 16.30 2.56 0.12
CA LEU A 28 15.40 2.93 1.23
C LEU A 28 14.03 2.24 1.16
N VAL A 29 13.67 1.66 0.01
CA VAL A 29 12.33 1.10 -0.21
C VAL A 29 11.99 0.03 0.84
N LYS A 30 12.95 -0.84 1.17
CA LYS A 30 12.74 -1.90 2.17
C LYS A 30 12.43 -1.33 3.54
N ASP A 31 13.16 -0.30 3.97
CA ASP A 31 12.97 0.32 5.28
C ASP A 31 11.65 1.08 5.32
N TYR A 32 11.29 1.76 4.25
CA TYR A 32 10.01 2.45 4.14
C TYR A 32 8.83 1.50 4.09
N MET A 33 8.91 0.37 3.37
CA MET A 33 7.87 -0.65 3.40
C MET A 33 7.74 -1.30 4.79
N THR A 34 8.85 -1.50 5.50
CA THR A 34 8.84 -1.99 6.89
C THR A 34 8.22 -0.98 7.85
N SER A 35 8.44 0.31 7.62
CA SER A 35 7.81 1.41 8.36
C SER A 35 6.31 1.50 8.05
N PHE A 36 5.94 1.41 6.78
CA PHE A 36 4.56 1.42 6.29
C PHE A 36 3.73 0.30 6.91
N ASP A 37 4.25 -0.93 6.94
CA ASP A 37 3.58 -2.04 7.62
C ASP A 37 3.33 -1.73 9.11
N ARG A 38 4.39 -1.36 9.83
CA ARG A 38 4.33 -1.17 11.28
C ARG A 38 3.49 0.02 11.71
N ARG A 39 3.59 1.15 10.99
CA ARG A 39 3.03 2.43 11.40
C ARG A 39 1.70 2.76 10.74
N ILE A 40 1.41 2.18 9.58
CA ILE A 40 0.17 2.46 8.85
C ILE A 40 -0.67 1.19 8.85
N LEU A 41 -0.26 0.13 8.15
CA LEU A 41 -1.10 -1.06 7.96
C LEU A 41 -1.56 -1.72 9.26
N LYS A 42 -0.67 -1.85 10.25
CA LYS A 42 -1.03 -2.45 11.55
C LYS A 42 -1.99 -1.59 12.37
N GLN A 43 -2.12 -0.30 12.10
CA GLN A 43 -3.16 0.53 12.74
C GLN A 43 -4.56 0.22 12.21
N TYR A 44 -4.67 -0.45 11.06
CA TYR A 44 -5.96 -0.80 10.46
C TYR A 44 -6.86 -1.68 11.33
N THR A 45 -6.27 -2.45 12.27
CA THR A 45 -7.04 -3.35 13.14
C THR A 45 -7.91 -2.59 14.15
N GLU A 46 -7.76 -1.28 14.27
CA GLU A 46 -8.60 -0.46 15.14
C GLU A 46 -10.00 -0.24 14.52
N TYR A 47 -11.01 -0.22 15.37
CA TYR A 47 -12.39 0.04 14.96
C TYR A 47 -12.49 1.45 14.37
N HIS A 48 -12.75 1.54 13.07
CA HIS A 48 -13.04 2.83 12.44
C HIS A 48 -14.49 3.19 12.77
N ASN A 49 -14.67 4.16 13.66
CA ASN A 49 -15.98 4.53 14.21
C ASN A 49 -16.87 5.28 13.22
N SER A 50 -16.36 5.66 12.04
CA SER A 50 -17.15 6.30 10.99
C SER A 50 -16.55 6.08 9.60
N ILE A 51 -17.39 6.24 8.57
CA ILE A 51 -16.97 6.19 7.16
C ILE A 51 -15.90 7.25 6.84
N GLN A 52 -15.94 8.42 7.50
CA GLN A 52 -14.96 9.49 7.32
C GLN A 52 -13.58 9.08 7.84
N HIS A 53 -13.52 8.40 9.00
CA HIS A 53 -12.25 7.88 9.53
C HIS A 53 -11.69 6.79 8.63
N LEU A 54 -12.54 5.88 8.13
CA LEU A 54 -12.14 4.85 7.18
C LEU A 54 -11.59 5.46 5.88
N ALA A 55 -12.30 6.42 5.29
CA ALA A 55 -11.86 7.11 4.09
C ALA A 55 -10.50 7.81 4.29
N LYS A 56 -10.32 8.53 5.41
CA LYS A 56 -9.05 9.18 5.74
C LYS A 56 -7.90 8.18 5.86
N TYR A 57 -8.16 7.05 6.52
CA TYR A 57 -7.17 6.00 6.69
C TYR A 57 -6.81 5.31 5.36
N LEU A 58 -7.79 4.97 4.52
CA LEU A 58 -7.53 4.38 3.20
C LEU A 58 -6.77 5.34 2.28
N THR A 59 -7.07 6.65 2.35
CA THR A 59 -6.29 7.68 1.64
C THR A 59 -4.85 7.73 2.12
N LEU A 60 -4.59 7.60 3.42
CA LEU A 60 -3.23 7.53 3.97
C LEU A 60 -2.49 6.29 3.42
N VAL A 61 -3.11 5.12 3.48
CA VAL A 61 -2.56 3.86 2.92
C VAL A 61 -2.22 4.04 1.43
N TYR A 62 -3.15 4.60 0.66
CA TYR A 62 -2.98 4.80 -0.78
C TYR A 62 -1.78 5.70 -1.09
N ASN A 63 -1.76 6.89 -0.47
CA ASN A 63 -0.77 7.91 -0.75
C ASN A 63 0.63 7.48 -0.29
N GLU A 64 0.75 6.88 0.89
CA GLU A 64 2.05 6.42 1.40
C GLU A 64 2.61 5.27 0.55
N PHE A 65 1.78 4.29 0.18
CA PHE A 65 2.23 3.22 -0.71
C PHE A 65 2.66 3.77 -2.08
N LEU A 66 1.88 4.70 -2.65
CA LEU A 66 2.20 5.29 -3.96
C LEU A 66 3.45 6.18 -3.88
N PHE A 67 3.65 6.89 -2.77
CA PHE A 67 4.88 7.65 -2.52
C PHE A 67 6.09 6.73 -2.49
N ILE A 68 6.03 5.61 -1.75
CA ILE A 68 7.13 4.62 -1.70
C ILE A 68 7.37 4.00 -3.08
N SER A 69 6.29 3.68 -3.80
CA SER A 69 6.28 2.96 -5.08
C SER A 69 7.25 1.79 -5.08
N PRO A 70 6.99 0.74 -4.27
CA PRO A 70 7.97 -0.28 -3.97
C PRO A 70 8.34 -1.18 -5.16
N PHE A 71 7.49 -1.26 -6.17
CA PHE A 71 7.72 -2.12 -7.34
C PHE A 71 8.11 -1.31 -8.58
N THR A 72 8.76 -1.96 -9.54
CA THR A 72 9.11 -1.35 -10.82
C THR A 72 7.86 -0.94 -11.62
N THR A 73 6.79 -1.74 -11.53
CA THR A 73 5.51 -1.46 -12.20
C THR A 73 4.34 -2.01 -11.39
N GLY A 74 3.13 -1.55 -11.71
CA GLY A 74 1.89 -2.08 -11.12
C GLY A 74 1.57 -1.59 -9.71
N ASN A 75 2.27 -0.58 -9.18
CA ASN A 75 2.04 -0.05 -7.83
C ASN A 75 0.58 0.38 -7.60
N VAL A 76 -0.02 1.09 -8.57
CA VAL A 76 -1.44 1.53 -8.52
C VAL A 76 -2.39 0.34 -8.42
N ASN A 77 -2.13 -0.74 -9.16
CA ASN A 77 -2.96 -1.93 -9.14
C ASN A 77 -2.82 -2.66 -7.80
N VAL A 78 -1.60 -2.79 -7.28
CA VAL A 78 -1.35 -3.44 -5.99
C VAL A 78 -2.05 -2.69 -4.86
N VAL A 79 -1.90 -1.36 -4.80
CA VAL A 79 -2.51 -0.58 -3.72
C VAL A 79 -4.04 -0.57 -3.80
N THR A 80 -4.61 -0.57 -5.01
CA THR A 80 -6.06 -0.70 -5.21
C THR A 80 -6.58 -2.04 -4.70
N ILE A 81 -5.90 -3.14 -5.03
CA ILE A 81 -6.24 -4.47 -4.53
C ILE A 81 -6.12 -4.54 -3.00
N LEU A 82 -5.05 -3.96 -2.44
CA LEU A 82 -4.87 -3.89 -0.99
C LEU A 82 -6.04 -3.18 -0.31
N ILE A 83 -6.45 -2.00 -0.80
CA ILE A 83 -7.59 -1.25 -0.26
C ILE A 83 -8.89 -2.06 -0.33
N ASN A 84 -9.14 -2.75 -1.45
CA ASN A 84 -10.32 -3.59 -1.60
C ASN A 84 -10.32 -4.76 -0.60
N LEU A 85 -9.18 -5.40 -0.36
CA LEU A 85 -9.04 -6.47 0.64
C LEU A 85 -9.27 -5.95 2.06
N MET A 86 -8.80 -4.74 2.36
CA MET A 86 -9.03 -4.08 3.63
C MET A 86 -10.52 -3.84 3.83
N LEU A 87 -11.19 -3.18 2.88
CA LEU A 87 -12.64 -2.95 2.89
C LEU A 87 -13.44 -4.25 3.09
N TYR A 88 -13.12 -5.28 2.31
CA TYR A 88 -13.76 -6.60 2.43
C TYR A 88 -13.60 -7.22 3.82
N LYS A 89 -12.39 -7.14 4.40
CA LYS A 89 -12.15 -7.61 5.77
C LYS A 89 -13.00 -6.84 6.79
N LYS A 90 -13.18 -5.53 6.60
CA LYS A 90 -14.02 -4.71 7.49
C LYS A 90 -15.49 -5.07 7.39
N GLU A 91 -16.03 -5.26 6.19
CA GLU A 91 -17.42 -5.71 6.00
C GLU A 91 -17.67 -7.05 6.68
N ARG A 92 -16.75 -8.01 6.53
CA ARG A 92 -16.83 -9.29 7.24
C ARG A 92 -16.81 -9.15 8.75
N LEU A 93 -16.04 -8.21 9.29
CA LEU A 93 -16.05 -7.94 10.74
C LEU A 93 -17.40 -7.35 11.17
N THR A 94 -17.99 -6.42 10.41
CA THR A 94 -19.31 -5.85 10.74
C THR A 94 -20.44 -6.88 10.72
N LEU A 95 -20.33 -7.95 9.93
CA LEU A 95 -21.32 -9.04 9.88
C LEU A 95 -21.19 -10.06 11.03
N LEU A 96 -20.08 -10.02 11.78
CA LEU A 96 -19.79 -10.95 12.88
C LEU A 96 -20.07 -10.35 14.27
N TYR A 97 -20.54 -9.09 14.33
CA TYR A 97 -20.95 -8.37 15.53
C TYR A 97 -22.36 -7.83 15.36
#